data_AF-A0AAV0AFS4-F1
#
_entry.id   AF-A0AAV0AFS4-F1
#
_cell.length_a   1.000
_cell.length_b   1.000
_cell.length_c   1.000
_cell.angle_alpha   90.00
_cell.angle_beta   90.00
_cell.angle_gamma   90.00
#
_symmetry.space_group_name_H-M   'P 1'
#
loop_
_entity.id
_entity.type
_entity.pdbx_description
1 polymer ?
#
loop_
_entity_poly.entity_id
_entity_poly.type
_entity_poly.pdbx_seq_one_letter_code
_entity_poly.pdbx_strand_id
1 'polypeptide(L)'
;IAHIKKFIASAGTYTNLVNQAKSKQKIIDKMEAAGLIEPVHGKKQLRFNFEDVRKLPPPIIAFNDVAFSYSGKKEDYLYKDLSFGIDMDSRIAIVGQNGT
;
A
#
# COMPACT_ATOMS: atom_id res chain seq x y z
N ILE A 1 8.71 -22.95 15.65
CA ILE A 1 7.39 -23.51 16.09
C ILE A 1 6.59 -24.12 14.94
N ALA A 2 6.58 -23.51 13.73
CA ALA A 2 5.83 -24.02 12.57
C ALA A 2 6.08 -25.52 12.25
N HIS A 3 7.33 -25.97 12.35
CA HIS A 3 7.70 -27.39 12.12
C HIS A 3 7.08 -28.35 13.14
N ILE A 4 6.98 -27.96 14.42
CA ILE A 4 6.40 -28.80 15.48
C ILE A 4 4.87 -28.85 15.35
N LYS A 5 4.23 -27.71 15.05
CA LYS A 5 2.78 -27.67 14.77
C LYS A 5 2.41 -28.51 13.55
N LYS A 6 3.21 -28.46 12.48
CA LYS A 6 3.02 -29.29 11.28
C LYS A 6 3.17 -30.79 11.59
N PHE A 7 4.15 -31.15 12.43
CA PHE A 7 4.36 -32.53 12.87
C PHE A 7 3.19 -33.07 13.71
N ILE A 8 2.65 -32.26 14.64
CA ILE A 8 1.48 -32.62 15.44
C ILE A 8 0.24 -32.81 14.55
N ALA A 9 0.03 -31.92 13.58
CA ALA A 9 -1.08 -32.02 12.62
C ALA A 9 -0.98 -33.27 11.73
N SER A 10 0.23 -33.68 11.33
CA SER A 10 0.44 -34.89 10.50
C SER A 10 0.44 -36.21 11.26
N ALA A 11 0.61 -36.20 12.58
CA ALA A 11 0.73 -37.42 13.38
C ALA A 11 -0.60 -38.14 13.66
N GLY A 12 -1.74 -37.52 13.34
CA GLY A 12 -3.07 -38.12 13.52
C GLY A 12 -3.33 -39.35 12.64
N THR A 13 -2.57 -39.53 11.56
CA THR A 13 -2.71 -40.67 10.63
C THR A 13 -1.87 -41.89 11.00
N TYR A 14 -0.93 -41.77 11.95
CA TYR A 14 0.03 -42.82 12.29
C TYR A 14 -0.01 -43.15 13.78
N THR A 15 -0.50 -44.35 14.12
CA THR A 15 -0.66 -44.83 15.51
C THR A 15 0.64 -44.75 16.33
N ASN A 16 1.79 -45.02 15.72
CA ASN A 16 3.10 -45.00 16.37
C ASN A 16 3.60 -43.57 16.70
N LEU A 17 3.07 -42.54 16.04
CA LEU A 17 3.52 -41.15 16.19
C LEU A 17 2.61 -40.33 17.13
N VAL A 18 1.43 -40.85 17.48
CA VAL A 18 0.44 -40.18 18.35
C VAL A 18 1.05 -39.83 19.72
N ASN A 19 1.80 -40.75 20.32
CA ASN A 19 2.42 -40.52 21.63
C ASN A 19 3.49 -39.43 21.58
N GLN A 20 4.27 -39.37 20.49
CA GLN A 20 5.28 -38.34 20.29
C GLN A 20 4.65 -36.96 20.02
N ALA A 21 3.57 -36.92 19.25
CA ALA A 21 2.81 -35.69 19.01
C ALA A 21 2.16 -35.15 20.30
N LYS A 22 1.58 -36.02 21.14
CA LYS A 22 1.04 -35.63 22.46
C LYS A 22 2.10 -35.04 23.37
N SER A 23 3.30 -35.63 23.42
CA SER A 23 4.42 -35.08 24.22
C SER A 23 4.83 -33.69 23.72
N LYS A 24 4.96 -33.52 22.40
CA LYS A 24 5.28 -32.22 21.79
C LYS A 24 4.17 -31.17 21.98
N GLN A 25 2.90 -31.57 21.96
CA GLN A 25 1.77 -30.68 22.28
C GLN A 25 1.87 -30.16 23.72
N LYS A 26 2.12 -31.04 24.69
CA LYS A 26 2.28 -30.65 26.10
C LYS A 26 3.43 -29.66 26.34
N ILE A 27 4.49 -29.73 25.53
CA ILE A 27 5.59 -28.76 25.56
C ILE A 27 5.12 -27.39 25.05
N ILE A 28 4.32 -27.37 23.98
CA ILE A 28 3.73 -26.13 23.45
C ILE A 28 2.77 -25.51 24.48
N ASP A 29 1.90 -26.32 25.09
CA ASP A 29 0.93 -25.84 26.09
C ASP A 29 1.65 -25.24 27.32
N LYS A 30 2.77 -25.83 27.75
CA LYS A 30 3.62 -25.27 28.81
C LYS A 30 4.29 -23.96 28.41
N MET A 31 4.75 -23.85 27.16
CA MET A 31 5.36 -22.63 26.64
C MET A 31 4.32 -21.50 26.51
N GLU A 32 3.07 -21.83 26.17
CA GLU A 32 1.94 -20.89 26.14
C GLU A 32 1.56 -20.42 27.55
N ALA A 33 1.44 -21.35 28.51
CA ALA A 33 1.15 -21.02 29.90
C ALA A 33 2.27 -20.19 30.58
N ALA A 34 3.52 -20.38 30.17
CA ALA A 34 4.66 -19.58 30.61
C ALA A 34 4.75 -18.20 29.95
N GLY A 35 3.82 -17.85 29.04
CA GLY A 35 3.80 -16.56 28.35
C GLY A 35 4.94 -16.37 27.34
N LEU A 36 5.63 -17.44 26.94
CA LEU A 36 6.78 -17.40 26.03
C LEU A 36 6.36 -17.42 24.55
N ILE A 37 5.06 -17.38 24.26
CA ILE A 37 4.50 -17.42 22.91
C ILE A 37 3.58 -16.20 22.72
N GLU A 38 3.99 -15.28 21.85
CA GLU A 38 3.13 -14.19 21.43
C GLU A 38 2.06 -14.69 20.43
N PRO A 39 0.81 -14.20 20.53
CA PRO A 39 -0.23 -14.51 19.56
C PRO A 39 0.18 -14.02 18.16
N VAL A 40 -0.01 -14.87 17.16
CA VAL A 40 0.31 -14.55 15.77
C VAL A 40 -0.70 -13.52 15.26
N HIS A 41 -0.30 -12.25 15.25
CA HIS A 41 -1.07 -11.20 14.61
C HIS A 41 -0.95 -11.39 13.09
N GLY A 42 -2.06 -11.77 12.44
CA GLY A 42 -2.13 -11.81 10.99
C GLY A 42 -1.81 -10.44 10.40
N LYS A 43 -1.05 -10.39 9.30
CA LYS A 43 -0.77 -9.12 8.59
C LYS A 43 -2.12 -8.48 8.23
N LYS A 44 -2.35 -7.23 8.66
CA LYS A 44 -3.53 -6.47 8.25
C LYS A 44 -3.53 -6.37 6.73
N GLN A 45 -4.59 -6.89 6.10
CA GLN A 45 -4.76 -6.74 4.67
C GLN A 45 -5.21 -5.30 4.39
N LEU A 46 -4.33 -4.52 3.74
CA LEU A 46 -4.70 -3.23 3.17
C LEU A 46 -5.65 -3.48 2.02
N ARG A 47 -6.87 -2.94 2.13
CA ARG A 47 -7.88 -3.00 1.07
C ARG A 47 -8.08 -1.59 0.55
N PHE A 48 -7.73 -1.38 -0.72
CA PHE A 48 -8.00 -0.12 -1.42
C PHE A 48 -9.36 -0.24 -2.12
N ASN A 49 -10.18 0.81 -2.00
CA ASN A 49 -11.41 0.97 -2.76
C ASN A 49 -11.35 2.31 -3.47
N PHE A 50 -11.42 2.31 -4.80
CA PHE A 50 -11.55 3.52 -5.58
C PHE A 50 -13.01 3.63 -5.97
N GLU A 51 -13.69 4.64 -5.45
CA GLU A 51 -15.10 4.89 -5.78
C GLU A 51 -15.23 5.41 -7.20
N ASP A 52 -16.31 4.99 -7.87
CA ASP A 52 -16.63 5.47 -9.21
C ASP A 52 -17.29 6.85 -9.09
N VAL A 53 -16.48 7.89 -9.26
CA VAL A 53 -16.90 9.29 -9.13
C VAL A 53 -17.48 9.81 -10.45
N ARG A 54 -18.62 10.51 -10.36
CA ARG A 54 -19.23 11.18 -11.53
C ARG A 54 -18.29 12.25 -12.09
N LYS A 55 -18.27 12.37 -13.43
CA LYS A 55 -17.49 13.43 -14.09
C LYS A 55 -17.97 14.82 -13.66
N LEU A 56 -17.02 15.67 -13.27
CA LEU A 56 -17.28 17.09 -13.00
C LEU A 56 -17.41 17.85 -14.33
N PRO A 57 -18.24 18.92 -14.39
CA PRO A 57 -18.31 19.77 -15.56
C PRO A 57 -16.96 20.48 -15.79
N PRO A 58 -16.45 20.52 -17.02
CA PRO A 58 -15.28 21.33 -17.38
C PRO A 58 -15.54 22.85 -17.24
N PRO A 59 -14.50 23.67 -16.96
CA PRO A 59 -13.16 23.29 -16.49
C PRO A 59 -13.13 23.07 -14.98
N ILE A 60 -12.36 22.10 -14.51
CA ILE A 60 -12.20 21.86 -13.06
C ILE A 60 -11.34 22.95 -12.44
N ILE A 61 -10.26 23.32 -13.13
CA ILE A 61 -9.38 24.41 -12.74
C ILE A 61 -9.20 25.31 -13.95
N ALA A 62 -9.43 26.60 -13.79
CA ALA A 62 -9.23 27.60 -14.83
C ALA A 62 -8.07 28.54 -14.45
N PHE A 63 -7.19 28.77 -15.41
CA PHE A 63 -6.13 29.77 -15.35
C PHE A 63 -6.48 30.88 -16.34
N ASN A 64 -6.44 32.13 -15.89
CA ASN A 64 -6.72 33.30 -16.71
C ASN A 64 -5.55 34.27 -16.63
N ASP A 65 -5.21 34.87 -17.77
CA ASP A 65 -4.21 35.94 -17.90
C ASP A 65 -2.85 35.58 -17.27
N VAL A 66 -2.44 34.31 -17.39
CA VAL A 66 -1.19 33.84 -16.81
C VAL A 66 -0.02 34.03 -17.76
N ALA A 67 1.17 34.14 -17.17
CA ALA A 67 2.44 34.25 -17.87
C ALA A 67 3.44 33.26 -17.29
N PHE A 68 4.42 32.86 -18.11
CA PHE A 68 5.44 31.89 -17.72
C PHE A 68 6.85 32.38 -18.09
N SER A 69 7.76 32.33 -17.11
CA SER A 69 9.21 32.44 -17.31
C SER A 69 9.94 31.51 -16.36
N TYR A 70 11.07 30.94 -16.82
CA TYR A 70 11.94 30.14 -15.97
C TYR A 70 12.66 30.98 -14.89
N SER A 71 12.94 32.26 -15.18
CA SER A 71 13.63 33.16 -14.24
C SER A 71 12.70 33.85 -13.23
N GLY A 72 11.38 33.79 -13.43
CA GLY A 72 10.39 34.53 -12.67
C GLY A 72 10.34 36.04 -12.96
N LYS A 73 11.24 36.56 -13.82
CA LYS A 73 11.24 37.96 -14.22
C LYS A 73 10.27 38.22 -15.37
N LYS A 74 9.70 39.42 -15.40
CA LYS A 74 8.73 39.85 -16.41
C LYS A 74 9.37 40.07 -17.77
N GLU A 75 10.62 40.54 -17.79
CA GLU A 75 11.38 40.71 -19.03
C GLU A 75 11.58 39.39 -19.80
N ASP A 76 11.60 38.26 -19.08
CA ASP A 76 11.90 36.93 -19.63
C ASP A 76 10.65 36.08 -19.87
N TYR A 77 9.46 36.69 -19.95
CA TYR A 77 8.23 35.97 -20.23
C TYR A 77 8.29 35.28 -21.59
N LEU A 78 8.23 33.95 -21.58
CA LEU A 78 8.14 33.12 -22.78
C LEU A 78 6.71 33.08 -23.31
N TYR A 79 5.74 33.03 -22.39
CA TYR A 79 4.31 33.07 -22.68
C TYR A 79 3.67 34.16 -21.82
N LYS A 80 2.69 34.86 -22.39
CA LYS A 80 1.88 35.90 -21.75
C LYS A 80 0.44 35.79 -22.22
N ASP A 81 -0.47 36.32 -21.42
CA ASP A 81 -1.91 36.39 -21.71
C ASP A 81 -2.51 35.00 -22.01
N LEU A 82 -1.99 33.95 -21.35
CA LEU A 82 -2.46 32.59 -21.54
C LEU A 82 -3.67 32.33 -20.64
N SER A 83 -4.74 31.81 -21.23
CA SER A 83 -5.92 31.35 -20.49
C SER A 83 -6.27 29.93 -20.89
N PHE A 84 -6.34 29.01 -19.93
CA PHE A 84 -6.58 27.58 -20.18
C PHE A 84 -7.25 26.89 -18.99
N GLY A 85 -7.94 25.78 -19.26
CA GLY A 85 -8.59 24.93 -18.28
C GLY A 85 -7.91 23.56 -18.13
N ILE A 86 -8.02 22.98 -16.94
CA ILE A 86 -7.71 21.58 -16.67
C ILE A 86 -9.01 20.84 -16.40
N ASP A 87 -9.21 19.75 -17.13
CA ASP A 87 -10.40 18.89 -17.11
C ASP A 87 -10.01 17.47 -16.71
N MET A 88 -11.01 16.60 -16.45
CA MET A 88 -10.75 15.19 -16.07
C MET A 88 -10.06 14.37 -17.15
N ASP A 89 -10.17 14.79 -18.41
CA ASP A 89 -9.57 14.11 -19.56
C ASP A 89 -8.27 14.80 -20.03
N SER A 90 -7.83 15.86 -19.33
CA SER A 90 -6.59 16.59 -19.66
C SER A 90 -5.35 15.75 -19.38
N ARG A 91 -4.39 15.79 -20.32
CA ARG A 91 -3.07 15.15 -20.17
C ARG A 91 -2.03 16.23 -19.88
N ILE A 92 -1.47 16.22 -18.68
CA ILE A 92 -0.51 17.21 -18.22
C ILE A 92 0.88 16.56 -18.18
N ALA A 93 1.84 17.18 -18.86
CA ALA A 93 3.25 16.82 -18.75
C ALA A 93 3.94 17.83 -17.82
N ILE A 94 4.61 17.33 -16.78
CA ILE A 94 5.49 18.15 -15.94
C ILE A 94 6.89 18.00 -16.50
N VAL A 95 7.46 19.10 -16.97
CA VAL A 95 8.83 19.17 -17.46
C VAL A 95 9.72 19.83 -16.42
N GLY A 96 10.85 19.20 -16.12
CA GLY A 96 11.87 19.69 -15.19
C GLY A 96 13.23 19.17 -15.62
N GLN A 97 14.31 19.68 -15.01
CA GLN A 97 15.63 19.11 -15.25
C GLN A 97 15.66 17.65 -14.76
N ASN A 98 16.27 16.77 -15.55
CA ASN A 98 16.45 15.38 -15.18
C ASN A 98 17.49 15.28 -14.07
N GLY A 99 17.05 14.96 -12.85
CA GLY A 99 17.90 14.54 -11.73
C GLY A 99 18.96 15.56 -11.29
N THR A 100 18.69 16.25 -10.18
CA THR A 100 19.75 16.88 -9.39
C THR A 100 20.25 15.91 -8.34
#